data_AF-A0A433DBM6-F1
#
_entry.id   AF-A0A433DBM6-F1
#
_cell.length_a   1.000
_cell.length_b   1.000
_cell.length_c   1.000
_cell.angle_alpha   90.00
_cell.angle_beta   90.00
_cell.angle_gamma   90.00
#
_symmetry.space_group_name_H-M   'P 1'
#
loop_
_entity.id
_entity.type
_entity.pdbx_description
1 polymer ?
#
loop_
_entity_poly.entity_id
_entity_poly.type
_entity_poly.pdbx_seq_one_letter_code
_entity_poly.pdbx_strand_id
1 'polypeptide(L)'
;MELPGLLYTYNLHTRATAFESGDRNSGNSLVFIAGLTDGYNAVPYLPMLNAALEHTGWSLIQVTLSSSYLGYGINSLQQDCEELNVLVRYLVEKREKQKVVFLGHSTGCQDCIWFSRHAPYRQHVSCYILQAPVSDREFMIESLDGYDKYLRLATKMKKAGKGMELMPREVDTAPITADRFYALGAVG
;
A
#
# COMPACT_ATOMS: atom_id res chain seq x y z
N MET A 1 -1.26 -18.76 8.77
CA MET A 1 -1.13 -17.78 9.87
C MET A 1 -2.51 -17.36 10.29
N GLU A 2 -2.77 -17.23 11.59
CA GLU A 2 -4.08 -16.85 12.12
C GLU A 2 -3.90 -15.67 13.06
N LEU A 3 -4.81 -14.70 12.98
CA LEU A 3 -4.87 -13.53 13.85
C LEU A 3 -6.34 -13.32 14.26
N PRO A 4 -6.68 -13.34 15.55
CA PRO A 4 -8.00 -12.94 16.01
C PRO A 4 -8.13 -11.41 15.93
N GLY A 5 -9.27 -10.90 15.45
CA GLY A 5 -9.45 -9.47 15.28
C GLY A 5 -10.85 -9.07 14.81
N LEU A 6 -11.01 -7.80 14.47
CA LEU A 6 -12.23 -7.20 13.92
C LEU A 6 -11.98 -6.78 12.47
N LEU A 7 -12.75 -7.34 11.54
CA LEU A 7 -12.86 -6.81 10.19
C LEU A 7 -13.98 -5.77 10.15
N TYR A 8 -13.72 -4.61 9.55
CA TYR A 8 -14.72 -3.56 9.39
C TYR A 8 -14.54 -2.75 8.11
N THR A 9 -15.63 -2.15 7.65
CA THR A 9 -15.65 -1.25 6.49
C THR A 9 -15.46 0.19 6.96
N TYR A 10 -14.42 0.87 6.47
CA TYR A 10 -14.13 2.27 6.80
C TYR A 10 -14.58 3.25 5.71
N ASN A 11 -14.87 2.75 4.51
CA ASN A 11 -15.51 3.52 3.44
C ASN A 11 -16.63 2.68 2.80
N LEU A 12 -17.89 3.08 3.01
CA LEU A 12 -19.05 2.35 2.48
C LEU A 12 -19.20 2.48 0.95
N HIS A 13 -18.70 3.57 0.36
CA HIS A 13 -18.83 3.82 -1.07
C HIS A 13 -17.90 2.91 -1.88
N THR A 14 -16.62 2.87 -1.48
CA THR A 14 -15.61 2.00 -2.12
C THR A 14 -15.57 0.59 -1.52
N ARG A 15 -16.33 0.35 -0.44
CA ARG A 15 -16.31 -0.89 0.36
C ARG A 15 -14.91 -1.22 0.90
N ALA A 16 -14.08 -0.21 1.13
CA ALA A 16 -12.74 -0.42 1.66
C ALA A 16 -12.79 -0.93 3.10
N THR A 17 -11.96 -1.93 3.40
CA THR A 17 -11.96 -2.64 4.68
C THR A 17 -10.63 -2.55 5.39
N ALA A 18 -10.67 -2.62 6.71
CA ALA A 18 -9.51 -2.76 7.57
C ALA A 18 -9.74 -3.90 8.57
N PHE A 19 -8.68 -4.62 8.89
CA PHE A 19 -8.67 -5.67 9.89
C PHE A 19 -7.82 -5.22 11.09
N GLU A 20 -8.40 -5.18 12.28
CA GLU A 20 -7.73 -4.72 13.50
C GLU A 20 -7.65 -5.82 14.55
N SER A 21 -6.43 -6.09 15.03
CA SER A 21 -6.11 -7.06 16.08
C SER A 21 -5.29 -6.40 17.20
N GLY A 22 -5.04 -7.14 18.30
CA GLY A 22 -4.36 -6.61 19.49
C GLY A 22 -5.30 -5.76 20.36
N ASP A 23 -4.76 -4.74 21.04
CA ASP A 23 -5.55 -3.89 21.94
C ASP A 23 -6.39 -2.86 21.17
N ARG A 24 -7.55 -3.29 20.68
CA ARG A 24 -8.49 -2.47 19.90
C ARG A 24 -9.04 -1.26 20.66
N ASN A 25 -9.04 -1.29 21.99
CA ASN A 25 -9.51 -0.17 22.82
C ASN A 25 -8.43 0.90 23.01
N SER A 26 -7.17 0.61 22.64
CA SER A 26 -6.10 1.58 22.70
C SER A 26 -6.33 2.73 21.73
N GLY A 27 -5.94 3.94 22.16
CA GLY A 27 -5.80 5.10 21.28
C GLY A 27 -4.58 5.03 20.35
N ASN A 28 -3.69 4.04 20.52
CA ASN A 28 -2.50 3.86 19.70
C ASN A 28 -2.71 2.72 18.69
N SER A 29 -2.40 2.97 17.43
CA SER A 29 -2.46 1.96 16.37
C SER A 29 -1.28 2.03 15.40
N LEU A 30 -0.85 0.85 14.97
CA LEU A 30 0.08 0.69 13.87
C LEU A 30 -0.69 0.16 12.65
N VAL A 31 -0.69 0.92 11.57
CA VAL A 31 -1.23 0.53 10.27
C VAL A 31 -0.14 -0.12 9.45
N PHE A 32 -0.29 -1.41 9.18
CA PHE A 32 0.55 -2.19 8.30
C PHE A 32 0.05 -2.08 6.86
N ILE A 33 0.91 -1.59 5.97
CA ILE A 33 0.67 -1.43 4.53
C ILE A 33 1.57 -2.44 3.81
N ALA A 34 0.95 -3.43 3.16
CA ALA A 34 1.64 -4.55 2.53
C ALA A 34 2.21 -4.21 1.15
N GLY A 35 2.90 -5.17 0.51
CA GLY A 35 3.38 -5.03 -0.85
C GLY A 35 2.25 -5.08 -1.89
N LEU A 36 2.56 -4.72 -3.15
CA LEU A 36 1.58 -4.65 -4.25
C LEU A 36 0.78 -5.95 -4.43
N THR A 37 1.45 -7.10 -4.27
CA THR A 37 0.86 -8.43 -4.48
C THR A 37 0.06 -8.93 -3.29
N ASP A 38 0.05 -8.18 -2.19
CA ASP A 38 -0.40 -8.65 -0.90
C ASP A 38 -1.74 -8.03 -0.50
N GLY A 39 -2.32 -8.62 0.55
CA GLY A 39 -3.45 -8.05 1.29
C GLY A 39 -3.32 -8.40 2.77
N TYR A 40 -4.41 -8.84 3.38
CA TYR A 40 -4.37 -9.27 4.78
C TYR A 40 -3.40 -10.44 4.98
N ASN A 41 -2.74 -10.46 6.14
CA ASN A 41 -1.89 -11.54 6.59
C ASN A 41 -0.71 -11.82 5.64
N ALA A 42 -0.14 -10.75 5.07
CA ALA A 42 0.88 -10.80 4.03
C ALA A 42 2.18 -11.50 4.44
N VAL A 43 2.67 -11.25 5.68
CA VAL A 43 4.02 -11.63 6.09
C VAL A 43 4.05 -12.48 7.38
N PRO A 44 4.96 -13.47 7.48
CA PRO A 44 5.02 -14.45 8.56
C PRO A 44 5.19 -13.87 9.97
N TYR A 45 5.71 -12.65 10.08
CA TYR A 45 5.99 -12.03 11.37
C TYR A 45 4.79 -11.27 11.97
N LEU A 46 3.68 -11.10 11.24
CA LEU A 46 2.53 -10.33 11.74
C LEU A 46 1.95 -10.86 13.07
N PRO A 47 1.85 -12.17 13.32
CA PRO A 47 1.44 -12.68 14.63
C PRO A 47 2.36 -12.25 15.77
N MET A 48 3.67 -12.28 15.55
CA MET A 48 4.65 -11.84 16.56
C MET A 48 4.61 -10.33 16.77
N LEU A 49 4.48 -9.56 15.69
CA LEU A 49 4.31 -8.10 15.76
C LEU A 49 3.02 -7.74 16.52
N ASN A 50 1.91 -8.42 16.24
CA ASN A 50 0.64 -8.21 16.94
C ASN A 50 0.79 -8.44 18.44
N ALA A 51 1.38 -9.56 18.86
CA ALA A 51 1.59 -9.85 20.27
C ALA A 51 2.45 -8.77 20.94
N ALA A 52 3.55 -8.33 20.31
CA ALA A 52 4.40 -7.27 20.84
C ALA A 52 3.67 -5.93 20.98
N LEU A 53 2.84 -5.56 19.98
CA LEU A 53 2.02 -4.35 20.03
C LEU A 53 0.98 -4.42 21.14
N GLU A 54 0.26 -5.53 21.26
CA GLU A 54 -0.76 -5.73 22.29
C GLU A 54 -0.18 -5.60 23.70
N HIS A 55 1.00 -6.18 23.96
CA HIS A 55 1.70 -6.04 25.24
C HIS A 55 2.10 -4.60 25.59
N THR A 56 2.15 -3.70 24.61
CA THR A 56 2.51 -2.28 24.80
C THR A 56 1.31 -1.35 24.69
N GLY A 57 0.08 -1.90 24.63
CA GLY A 57 -1.14 -1.12 24.49
C GLY A 57 -1.27 -0.49 23.11
N TRP A 58 -1.02 -1.25 22.05
CA TRP A 58 -1.23 -0.86 20.65
C TRP A 58 -2.11 -1.89 19.94
N SER A 59 -2.92 -1.43 18.98
CA SER A 59 -3.56 -2.30 18.00
C SER A 59 -2.76 -2.37 16.69
N LEU A 60 -2.83 -3.52 16.03
CA LEU A 60 -2.35 -3.73 14.68
C LEU A 60 -3.52 -3.62 13.72
N ILE A 61 -3.44 -2.68 12.78
CA ILE A 61 -4.41 -2.50 11.70
C ILE A 61 -3.74 -2.95 10.40
N GLN A 62 -4.39 -3.85 9.67
CA GLN A 62 -4.02 -4.20 8.30
C GLN A 62 -5.08 -3.65 7.36
N VAL A 63 -4.70 -3.34 6.13
CA VAL A 63 -5.63 -2.83 5.11
C VAL A 63 -5.43 -3.50 3.76
N THR A 64 -6.51 -3.58 3.00
CA THR A 64 -6.46 -3.88 1.56
C THR A 64 -6.78 -2.60 0.80
N LEU A 65 -5.93 -2.24 -0.15
CA LEU A 65 -6.13 -1.10 -1.05
C LEU A 65 -6.71 -1.58 -2.38
N SER A 66 -7.16 -0.65 -3.21
CA SER A 66 -7.53 -0.95 -4.60
C SER A 66 -6.35 -1.52 -5.39
N SER A 67 -5.12 -1.19 -5.01
CA SER A 67 -3.87 -1.71 -5.58
C SER A 67 -3.44 -3.08 -5.04
N SER A 68 -4.11 -3.65 -4.03
CA SER A 68 -3.76 -4.97 -3.49
C SER A 68 -3.91 -6.09 -4.54
N TYR A 69 -3.16 -7.18 -4.35
CA TYR A 69 -3.15 -8.37 -5.19
C TYR A 69 -2.74 -8.10 -6.65
N LEU A 70 -3.68 -8.09 -7.60
CA LEU A 70 -3.41 -7.75 -9.01
C LEU A 70 -3.92 -6.35 -9.37
N GLY A 71 -4.50 -5.64 -8.40
CA GLY A 71 -5.03 -4.30 -8.60
C GLY A 71 -3.94 -3.27 -8.85
N TYR A 72 -2.70 -3.53 -8.44
CA TYR A 72 -1.60 -2.58 -8.55
C TYR A 72 -1.32 -2.14 -9.99
N GLY A 73 -1.60 -2.99 -10.99
CA GLY A 73 -1.27 -2.71 -12.38
C GLY A 73 -2.12 -1.60 -13.01
N ILE A 74 -3.33 -1.38 -12.48
CA ILE A 74 -4.27 -0.37 -12.98
C ILE A 74 -4.50 0.80 -12.01
N ASN A 75 -3.88 0.76 -10.83
CA ASN A 75 -3.96 1.80 -9.82
C ASN A 75 -2.64 2.59 -9.74
N SER A 76 -2.58 3.58 -8.85
CA SER A 76 -1.43 4.47 -8.69
C SER A 76 -1.17 4.80 -7.23
N LEU A 77 0.06 5.23 -6.92
CA LEU A 77 0.43 5.72 -5.59
C LEU A 77 -0.47 6.87 -5.11
N GLN A 78 -1.00 7.67 -6.04
CA GLN A 78 -1.93 8.73 -5.68
C GLN A 78 -3.27 8.16 -5.23
N GLN A 79 -3.79 7.14 -5.90
CA GLN A 79 -5.01 6.44 -5.48
C GLN A 79 -4.81 5.80 -4.09
N ASP A 80 -3.68 5.12 -3.88
CA ASP A 80 -3.33 4.51 -2.59
C ASP A 80 -3.29 5.55 -1.47
N CYS A 81 -2.69 6.71 -1.74
CA CYS A 81 -2.65 7.85 -0.83
C CYS A 81 -4.03 8.39 -0.48
N GLU A 82 -4.94 8.48 -1.44
CA GLU A 82 -6.32 8.93 -1.21
C GLU A 82 -7.10 7.93 -0.35
N GLU A 83 -6.95 6.63 -0.60
CA GLU A 83 -7.58 5.57 0.18
C GLU A 83 -7.06 5.52 1.62
N LEU A 84 -5.74 5.64 1.80
CA LEU A 84 -5.10 5.76 3.11
C LEU A 84 -5.52 7.04 3.83
N ASN A 85 -5.75 8.14 3.10
CA ASN A 85 -6.19 9.40 3.72
C ASN A 85 -7.61 9.25 4.30
N VAL A 86 -8.49 8.54 3.58
CA VAL A 86 -9.82 8.19 4.09
C VAL A 86 -9.71 7.27 5.31
N LEU A 87 -8.78 6.31 5.31
CA LEU A 87 -8.52 5.44 6.46
C LEU A 87 -8.09 6.26 7.69
N VAL A 88 -7.04 7.09 7.58
CA VAL A 88 -6.54 7.88 8.72
C VAL A 88 -7.63 8.77 9.28
N ARG A 89 -8.40 9.44 8.42
CA ARG A 89 -9.57 10.23 8.84
C ARG A 89 -10.55 9.38 9.65
N TYR A 90 -10.92 8.20 9.14
CA TYR A 90 -11.83 7.30 9.85
C TYR A 90 -11.26 6.84 11.20
N LEU A 91 -9.97 6.52 11.28
CA LEU A 91 -9.32 6.10 12.51
C LEU A 91 -9.36 7.19 13.58
N VAL A 92 -9.09 8.44 13.20
CA VAL A 92 -9.09 9.58 14.11
C VAL A 92 -10.53 9.94 14.52
N GLU A 93 -11.45 10.08 13.56
CA GLU A 93 -12.77 10.66 13.80
C GLU A 93 -13.82 9.64 14.29
N LYS A 94 -13.67 8.36 13.97
CA LYS A 94 -14.67 7.32 14.27
C LYS A 94 -14.17 6.23 15.21
N ARG A 95 -12.86 5.98 15.23
CA ARG A 95 -12.23 5.02 16.13
C ARG A 95 -11.42 5.68 17.25
N GLU A 96 -11.42 7.02 17.31
CA GLU A 96 -10.80 7.82 18.35
C GLU A 96 -9.30 7.49 18.56
N LYS A 97 -8.61 7.06 17.50
CA LYS A 97 -7.17 6.79 17.54
C LYS A 97 -6.44 8.13 17.68
N GLN A 98 -5.65 8.23 18.75
CA GLN A 98 -4.85 9.40 19.11
C GLN A 98 -3.47 9.35 18.46
N LYS A 99 -2.89 8.15 18.32
CA LYS A 99 -1.56 7.95 17.74
C LYS A 99 -1.63 6.89 16.64
N VAL A 100 -1.41 7.32 15.41
CA VAL A 100 -1.35 6.43 14.24
C VAL A 100 0.09 6.36 13.75
N VAL A 101 0.61 5.16 13.55
CA VAL A 101 1.93 4.90 12.95
C VAL A 101 1.73 4.07 11.69
N PHE A 102 2.44 4.39 10.62
CA PHE A 102 2.45 3.57 9.41
C PHE A 102 3.70 2.68 9.40
N LEU A 103 3.52 1.42 9.03
CA LEU A 103 4.60 0.51 8.68
C LEU A 103 4.35 0.02 7.25
N GLY A 104 5.18 0.51 6.33
CA GLY A 104 5.20 0.05 4.94
C GLY A 104 6.13 -1.14 4.80
N HIS A 105 5.64 -2.22 4.21
CA HIS A 105 6.42 -3.39 3.82
C HIS A 105 6.66 -3.39 2.32
N SER A 106 7.89 -3.62 1.88
CA SER A 106 8.24 -3.70 0.46
C SER A 106 7.76 -2.44 -0.28
N THR A 107 6.94 -2.56 -1.32
CA THR A 107 6.36 -1.42 -2.06
C THR A 107 5.42 -0.56 -1.21
N GLY A 108 4.84 -1.08 -0.11
CA GLY A 108 4.10 -0.27 0.87
C GLY A 108 4.95 0.83 1.53
N CYS A 109 6.28 0.74 1.41
CA CYS A 109 7.18 1.84 1.76
C CYS A 109 6.96 3.07 0.87
N GLN A 110 6.62 2.88 -0.40
CA GLN A 110 6.33 3.99 -1.33
C GLN A 110 5.07 4.71 -0.90
N ASP A 111 4.04 3.99 -0.45
CA ASP A 111 2.82 4.58 0.10
C ASP A 111 3.12 5.43 1.33
N CYS A 112 3.97 4.94 2.24
CA CYS A 112 4.39 5.70 3.41
C CYS A 112 5.07 7.03 3.02
N ILE A 113 6.03 6.98 2.10
CA ILE A 113 6.79 8.16 1.63
C ILE A 113 5.87 9.13 0.88
N TRP A 114 4.99 8.61 0.02
CA TRP A 114 4.08 9.43 -0.75
C TRP A 114 3.04 10.10 0.15
N PHE A 115 2.44 9.34 1.06
CA PHE A 115 1.47 9.83 2.03
C PHE A 115 2.06 10.93 2.92
N SER A 116 3.28 10.73 3.43
CA SER A 116 3.95 11.70 4.31
C SER A 116 4.19 13.05 3.64
N ARG A 117 4.17 13.12 2.31
CA ARG A 117 4.42 14.33 1.52
C ARG A 117 3.13 14.96 0.99
N HIS A 118 2.14 14.15 0.62
CA HIS A 118 1.01 14.63 -0.19
C HIS A 118 -0.35 14.52 0.51
N ALA A 119 -0.51 13.64 1.51
CA ALA A 119 -1.83 13.40 2.09
C ALA A 119 -2.33 14.55 2.97
N PRO A 120 -3.60 14.98 2.85
CA PRO A 120 -4.19 16.01 3.72
C PRO A 120 -4.20 15.68 5.23
N TYR A 121 -4.32 14.40 5.61
CA TYR A 121 -4.31 13.95 7.01
C TYR A 121 -2.93 13.49 7.50
N ARG A 122 -1.85 13.75 6.75
CA ARG A 122 -0.48 13.31 7.10
C ARG A 122 0.00 13.74 8.48
N GLN A 123 -0.48 14.87 9.00
CA GLN A 123 -0.15 15.36 10.35
C GLN A 123 -0.68 14.48 11.48
N HIS A 124 -1.66 13.60 11.19
CA HIS A 124 -2.20 12.64 12.17
C HIS A 124 -1.41 11.33 12.22
N VAL A 125 -0.46 11.11 11.31
CA VAL A 125 0.46 9.97 11.34
C VAL A 125 1.76 10.40 12.00
N SER A 126 2.03 9.86 13.19
CA SER A 126 3.15 10.27 14.05
C SER A 126 4.51 9.73 13.61
N CYS A 127 4.53 8.62 12.88
CA CYS A 127 5.76 7.96 12.45
C CYS A 127 5.49 7.09 11.22
N TYR A 128 6.52 6.96 10.37
CA TYR A 128 6.55 6.06 9.23
C TYR A 128 7.74 5.12 9.38
N ILE A 129 7.49 3.81 9.36
CA ILE A 129 8.49 2.76 9.42
C ILE A 129 8.56 2.13 8.03
N LEU A 130 9.76 2.09 7.45
CA LEU A 130 10.01 1.52 6.13
C LEU A 130 10.72 0.19 6.29
N GLN A 131 10.05 -0.92 5.99
CA GLN A 131 10.57 -2.26 6.18
C GLN A 131 10.82 -2.93 4.82
N ALA A 132 12.09 -3.27 4.58
CA ALA A 132 12.60 -3.76 3.29
C ALA A 132 12.22 -2.86 2.09
N PRO A 133 12.51 -1.54 2.13
CA PRO A 133 12.32 -0.69 0.97
C PRO A 133 13.31 -1.11 -0.14
N VAL A 134 12.78 -1.57 -1.28
CA VAL A 134 13.56 -1.96 -2.47
C VAL A 134 13.13 -1.09 -3.66
N SER A 135 14.05 -0.84 -4.59
CA SER A 135 13.72 -0.17 -5.84
C SER A 135 13.02 -1.13 -6.81
N ASP A 136 11.78 -0.85 -7.16
CA ASP A 136 11.07 -1.60 -8.22
C ASP A 136 11.82 -1.54 -9.54
N ARG A 137 12.41 -0.38 -9.88
CA ARG A 137 13.22 -0.23 -11.08
C ARG A 137 14.40 -1.20 -11.10
N GLU A 138 15.19 -1.27 -10.03
CA GLU A 138 16.35 -2.18 -9.98
C GLU A 138 15.89 -3.63 -10.03
N PHE A 139 14.83 -3.97 -9.30
CA PHE A 139 14.22 -5.29 -9.35
C PHE A 139 13.75 -5.66 -10.77
N MET A 140 13.07 -4.75 -11.47
CA MET A 140 12.61 -4.96 -12.85
C MET A 140 13.78 -5.09 -13.83
N ILE A 141 14.86 -4.32 -13.67
CA ILE A 141 16.07 -4.46 -14.50
C ILE A 141 16.66 -5.87 -14.37
N GLU A 142 16.69 -6.42 -13.16
CA GLU A 142 17.27 -7.73 -12.90
C GLU A 142 16.34 -8.90 -13.25
N SER A 143 15.02 -8.73 -13.11
CA SER A 143 14.05 -9.84 -13.18
C SER A 143 13.18 -9.86 -14.42
N LEU A 144 13.00 -8.74 -15.13
CA LEU A 144 12.09 -8.66 -16.28
C LEU A 144 12.84 -8.78 -17.61
N ASP A 145 12.67 -9.92 -18.27
CA ASP A 145 13.11 -10.12 -19.64
C ASP A 145 12.49 -9.06 -20.57
N GLY A 146 13.34 -8.29 -21.25
CA GLY A 146 12.87 -7.22 -22.14
C GLY A 146 12.45 -5.94 -21.42
N TYR A 147 12.89 -5.70 -20.18
CA TYR A 147 12.70 -4.44 -19.46
C TYR A 147 12.83 -3.19 -20.36
N ASP A 148 13.94 -3.05 -21.09
CA ASP A 148 14.19 -1.91 -21.97
C ASP A 148 13.16 -1.77 -23.11
N LYS A 149 12.70 -2.90 -23.66
CA LYS A 149 11.67 -2.93 -24.71
C LYS A 149 10.35 -2.43 -24.14
N TYR A 150 9.95 -2.91 -22.97
CA TYR A 150 8.68 -2.55 -22.35
C TYR A 150 8.68 -1.13 -21.79
N LEU A 151 9.79 -0.66 -21.23
CA LEU A 151 9.92 0.74 -20.81
C LEU A 151 9.80 1.71 -21.98
N ARG A 152 10.43 1.41 -23.13
CA ARG A 152 10.25 2.19 -24.36
C ARG A 152 8.80 2.18 -24.84
N LEU A 153 8.12 1.04 -24.77
CA LEU A 153 6.71 0.93 -25.13
C LEU A 153 5.82 1.78 -24.21
N ALA A 154 5.96 1.63 -22.90
CA ALA A 154 5.23 2.42 -21.90
C ALA A 154 5.45 3.93 -22.11
N THR A 155 6.70 4.33 -22.31
CA THR A 155 7.07 5.72 -22.60
C THR A 155 6.39 6.25 -23.87
N LYS A 156 6.36 5.45 -24.94
CA LYS A 156 5.68 5.82 -26.20
C LYS A 156 4.17 5.95 -26.01
N MET A 157 3.55 5.01 -25.30
CA MET A 157 2.12 5.04 -25.01
C MET A 157 1.74 6.27 -24.19
N LYS A 158 2.49 6.57 -23.12
CA LYS A 158 2.30 7.77 -22.30
C LYS A 158 2.40 9.06 -23.11
N LYS A 159 3.45 9.20 -23.94
CA LYS A 159 3.64 10.37 -24.82
C LYS A 159 2.52 10.53 -25.86
N ALA A 160 1.87 9.44 -26.25
CA ALA A 160 0.73 9.45 -27.16
C ALA A 160 -0.62 9.68 -26.45
N GLY A 161 -0.64 10.01 -25.15
CA GLY A 161 -1.87 10.17 -24.37
C GLY A 161 -2.57 8.85 -24.02
N LYS A 162 -1.88 7.71 -24.18
CA LYS A 162 -2.39 6.35 -23.94
C LYS A 162 -1.80 5.73 -22.67
N GLY A 163 -1.50 6.54 -21.66
CA GLY A 163 -0.89 6.09 -20.41
C GLY A 163 -1.78 5.10 -19.63
N MET A 164 -3.09 5.32 -19.65
CA MET A 164 -4.07 4.45 -18.97
C MET A 164 -4.43 3.18 -19.77
N GLU A 165 -3.92 3.03 -20.99
CA GLU A 165 -4.15 1.80 -21.78
C GLU A 165 -3.29 0.65 -21.24
N LEU A 166 -3.85 -0.56 -21.29
CA LEU A 166 -3.16 -1.78 -20.88
C LEU A 166 -1.99 -2.07 -21.83
N MET A 167 -0.87 -2.46 -21.24
CA MET A 167 0.28 -3.00 -21.95
C MET A 167 0.03 -4.47 -22.34
N PRO A 168 0.84 -5.04 -23.26
CA PRO A 168 0.75 -6.46 -23.62
C PRO A 168 0.77 -7.37 -22.38
N ARG A 169 -0.02 -8.45 -22.43
CA ARG A 169 -0.23 -9.35 -21.28
C ARG A 169 1.06 -9.99 -20.77
N GLU A 170 2.06 -10.16 -21.62
CA GLU A 170 3.35 -10.75 -21.26
C GLU A 170 4.25 -9.81 -20.43
N VAL A 171 3.88 -8.54 -20.26
CA VAL A 171 4.67 -7.55 -19.52
C VAL A 171 4.65 -7.82 -18.02
N ASP A 172 3.50 -8.24 -17.48
CA ASP A 172 3.29 -8.45 -16.06
C ASP A 172 2.16 -9.46 -15.85
N THR A 173 2.17 -10.15 -14.71
CA THR A 173 1.08 -11.06 -14.32
C THR A 173 -0.22 -10.29 -14.05
N ALA A 174 -0.14 -9.10 -13.46
CA ALA A 174 -1.27 -8.20 -13.34
C ALA A 174 -1.51 -7.45 -14.66
N PRO A 175 -2.77 -7.18 -15.05
CA PRO A 175 -3.06 -6.22 -16.11
C PRO A 175 -2.45 -4.85 -15.74
N ILE A 176 -1.42 -4.43 -16.46
CA ILE A 176 -0.66 -3.23 -16.14
C ILE A 176 -0.87 -2.14 -17.20
N THR A 177 -1.17 -0.92 -16.75
CA THR A 177 -1.24 0.25 -17.63
C THR A 177 0.16 0.77 -17.96
N ALA A 178 0.30 1.47 -19.08
CA ALA A 178 1.57 2.09 -19.45
C ALA A 178 2.07 3.10 -18.40
N ASP A 179 1.17 3.86 -17.79
CA ASP A 179 1.51 4.82 -16.73
C ASP A 179 2.02 4.12 -15.48
N ARG A 180 1.41 3.01 -15.08
CA ARG A 180 1.85 2.25 -13.91
C ARG A 180 3.19 1.57 -14.14
N PHE A 181 3.38 0.90 -15.28
CA PHE A 181 4.67 0.30 -15.62
C PHE A 181 5.78 1.36 -15.65
N TYR A 182 5.50 2.53 -16.24
CA TYR A 182 6.43 3.64 -16.25
C TYR A 182 6.75 4.13 -14.84
N ALA A 183 5.75 4.27 -13.96
CA ALA A 183 5.97 4.73 -12.59
C ALA A 183 6.85 3.79 -11.76
N LEU A 184 6.78 2.48 -12.01
CA LEU A 184 7.60 1.47 -11.32
C LEU A 184 9.00 1.36 -11.93
N GLY A 185 9.09 1.38 -13.27
CA GLY A 185 10.30 1.03 -14.00
C GLY A 185 11.17 2.21 -14.47
N ALA A 186 10.63 3.43 -14.58
CA ALA A 186 11.38 4.57 -15.09
C ALA A 186 12.26 5.22 -14.00
N VAL A 187 13.24 6.02 -14.43
CA VAL A 187 14.00 6.89 -13.52
C VAL A 187 13.07 8.03 -13.08
N GLY A 188 13.00 8.26 -11.77
CA GLY A 188 12.21 9.31 -11.13
C GLY A 188 12.79 10.71 -11.28
#